data_AF-A0A931ZTA4-F1
#
_entry.id   AF-A0A931ZTA4-F1
#
_cell.length_a   1.000
_cell.length_b   1.000
_cell.length_c   1.000
_cell.angle_alpha   90.00
_cell.angle_beta   90.00
_cell.angle_gamma   90.00
#
_symmetry.space_group_name_H-M   'P 1'
#
loop_
_entity.id
_entity.type
_entity.pdbx_description
1 polymer ?
#
loop_
_entity_poly.entity_id
_entity_poly.type
_entity_poly.pdbx_seq_one_letter_code
_entity_poly.pdbx_strand_id
1 'polypeptide(L)'
;MSVWSRRRLLGVAAAGAAAAVARRVPVFAAPRPDSGTDRGEYEPWLEIDAGALRRNVAEVSRLVAGRPVFAVVKNNGYGLGLETVGPLLDPLPTVAGLAVVKADEAFRLRDAGVHQPVLVMGLVSDEEALELARRDVRLAPFAQDAGEQLARISRRLGRSVPVHLYLDTGMNRLGMPYYRAGPWIRDLAARRE
;
A
#
# COMPACT_ATOMS: atom_id res chain seq x y z
N MET A 1 -34.66 27.93 -6.03
CA MET A 1 -33.38 27.62 -5.36
C MET A 1 -33.63 26.53 -4.32
N SER A 2 -33.46 25.26 -4.68
CA SER A 2 -33.74 24.12 -3.79
C SER A 2 -32.45 23.61 -3.16
N VAL A 3 -32.34 23.73 -1.85
CA VAL A 3 -31.25 23.20 -1.02
C VAL A 3 -31.37 21.68 -0.95
N TRP A 4 -30.30 20.96 -1.31
CA TRP A 4 -30.22 19.50 -1.26
C TRP A 4 -29.74 19.05 0.12
N SER A 5 -30.48 18.13 0.78
CA SER A 5 -30.10 17.55 2.08
C SER A 5 -29.74 16.07 1.98
N ARG A 6 -28.79 15.63 2.83
CA ARG A 6 -28.14 14.30 2.86
C ARG A 6 -29.07 13.08 3.03
N ARG A 7 -30.38 13.25 3.21
CA ARG A 7 -31.32 12.14 3.45
C ARG A 7 -31.87 11.48 2.18
N ARG A 8 -31.62 12.02 0.97
CA ARG A 8 -32.07 11.41 -0.30
C ARG A 8 -31.07 10.45 -0.96
N LEU A 9 -29.88 10.26 -0.40
CA LEU A 9 -28.85 9.40 -1.00
C LEU A 9 -28.96 7.91 -0.63
N LEU A 10 -29.84 7.55 0.32
CA LEU A 10 -30.00 6.16 0.79
C LEU A 10 -31.27 5.46 0.27
N GLY A 11 -32.02 6.08 -0.65
CA GLY A 11 -33.28 5.53 -1.17
C GLY A 11 -33.21 4.81 -2.53
N VAL A 12 -32.04 4.74 -3.19
CA VAL A 12 -31.95 4.26 -4.60
C VAL A 12 -31.05 3.03 -4.78
N ALA A 13 -30.46 2.47 -3.72
CA ALA A 13 -29.60 1.27 -3.83
C ALA A 13 -30.22 0.01 -3.21
N ALA A 14 -31.56 -0.12 -3.24
CA ALA A 14 -32.28 -1.29 -2.74
C ALA A 14 -33.25 -1.83 -3.80
N ALA A 15 -32.72 -2.27 -4.95
CA ALA A 15 -33.41 -3.18 -5.85
C ALA A 15 -32.41 -3.79 -6.84
N GLY A 16 -32.09 -5.07 -6.67
CA GLY A 16 -31.48 -5.88 -7.73
C GLY A 16 -30.14 -6.52 -7.40
N ALA A 17 -30.16 -7.56 -6.55
CA ALA A 17 -29.46 -8.85 -6.76
C ALA A 17 -29.47 -9.64 -5.45
N ALA A 18 -30.61 -10.27 -5.16
CA ALA A 18 -30.66 -11.38 -4.24
C ALA A 18 -29.99 -12.61 -4.89
N ALA A 19 -29.39 -13.45 -4.03
CA ALA A 19 -28.98 -14.83 -4.28
C ALA A 19 -27.71 -15.09 -5.10
N ALA A 20 -26.55 -15.02 -4.43
CA ALA A 20 -25.43 -15.92 -4.72
C ALA A 20 -24.65 -16.25 -3.44
N VAL A 21 -24.97 -17.41 -2.87
CA VAL A 21 -24.09 -18.27 -2.07
C VAL A 21 -23.45 -17.60 -0.85
N ALA A 22 -24.20 -17.59 0.26
CA ALA A 22 -23.62 -17.58 1.60
C ALA A 22 -22.89 -18.92 1.85
N ARG A 23 -21.71 -19.10 1.24
CA ARG A 23 -20.74 -20.07 1.76
C ARG A 23 -20.25 -19.48 3.07
N ARG A 24 -20.67 -20.08 4.19
CA ARG A 24 -20.00 -19.89 5.49
C ARG A 24 -18.52 -20.20 5.27
N VAL A 25 -17.73 -19.16 5.07
CA VAL A 25 -16.28 -19.27 5.15
C VAL A 25 -16.00 -19.67 6.61
N PRO A 26 -15.24 -20.73 6.88
CA PRO A 26 -14.81 -20.99 8.24
C PRO A 26 -14.00 -19.76 8.66
N VAL A 27 -14.59 -18.96 9.54
CA VAL A 27 -13.83 -18.01 10.34
C VAL A 27 -12.76 -18.89 11.00
N PHE A 28 -11.50 -18.69 10.62
CA PHE A 28 -10.41 -19.11 11.49
C PHE A 28 -10.64 -18.32 12.76
N ALA A 29 -11.29 -18.95 13.74
CA ALA A 29 -11.37 -18.43 15.07
C ALA A 29 -9.92 -18.36 15.54
N ALA A 30 -9.32 -17.18 15.45
CA ALA A 30 -8.13 -16.91 16.23
C ALA A 30 -8.48 -17.33 17.67
N PRO A 31 -7.59 -18.03 18.38
CA PRO A 31 -7.82 -18.31 19.78
C PRO A 31 -8.22 -16.99 20.44
N ARG A 32 -9.37 -16.98 21.13
CA ARG A 32 -9.62 -15.90 22.07
C ARG A 32 -8.37 -15.83 22.94
N PRO A 33 -7.78 -14.66 23.19
CA PRO A 33 -6.79 -14.59 24.25
C PRO A 33 -7.50 -15.13 25.49
N ASP A 34 -7.03 -16.26 26.01
CA ASP A 34 -7.41 -16.74 27.33
C ASP A 34 -6.79 -15.72 28.30
N SER A 35 -7.50 -14.62 28.52
CA SER A 35 -7.16 -13.69 29.59
C SER A 35 -7.60 -14.36 30.88
N GLY A 36 -6.71 -15.22 31.41
CA GLY A 36 -6.78 -15.81 32.74
C GLY A 36 -6.68 -14.79 33.87
N THR A 37 -7.29 -13.62 33.71
CA THR A 37 -7.41 -12.59 34.74
C THR A 37 -8.80 -11.98 34.66
N ASP A 38 -9.64 -12.43 35.59
CA ASP A 38 -10.88 -11.81 36.01
C ASP A 38 -10.60 -10.38 36.52
N ARG A 39 -10.48 -9.44 35.58
CA ARG A 39 -10.59 -8.01 35.84
C ARG A 39 -11.51 -7.45 34.79
N GLY A 40 -12.56 -6.75 35.24
CA GLY A 40 -13.59 -6.13 34.41
C GLY A 40 -13.10 -4.98 33.53
N GLU A 41 -12.06 -5.24 32.74
CA GLU A 41 -11.55 -4.37 31.70
C GLU A 41 -12.26 -4.74 30.40
N TYR A 42 -13.12 -3.85 29.91
CA TYR A 42 -13.61 -3.94 28.54
C TYR A 42 -12.40 -3.78 27.62
N GLU A 43 -11.82 -4.88 27.14
CA GLU A 43 -10.78 -4.85 26.12
C GLU A 43 -11.44 -4.75 24.73
N PRO A 44 -11.45 -3.56 24.09
CA PRO A 44 -11.94 -3.44 22.73
C PRO A 44 -10.97 -4.15 21.79
N TRP A 45 -11.53 -4.93 20.86
CA TRP A 45 -10.75 -5.64 19.85
C TRP A 45 -11.31 -5.36 18.45
N LEU A 46 -10.46 -5.56 17.45
CA LEU A 46 -10.81 -5.42 16.04
C LEU A 46 -10.75 -6.78 15.36
N GLU A 47 -11.85 -7.22 14.79
CA GLU A 47 -11.89 -8.44 13.97
C GLU A 47 -11.53 -8.11 12.51
N ILE A 48 -10.58 -8.86 11.95
CA ILE A 48 -10.17 -8.73 10.54
C ILE A 48 -10.62 -9.98 9.77
N ASP A 49 -11.63 -9.83 8.91
CA ASP A 49 -12.05 -10.90 7.99
C ASP A 49 -11.06 -11.03 6.82
N ALA A 50 -10.14 -11.98 6.93
CA ALA A 50 -9.20 -12.32 5.86
C ALA A 50 -9.91 -12.74 4.55
N GLY A 51 -11.08 -13.36 4.64
CA GLY A 51 -11.90 -13.71 3.49
C GLY A 51 -12.44 -12.47 2.77
N ALA A 52 -12.82 -11.42 3.51
CA ALA A 52 -13.23 -10.15 2.93
C ALA A 52 -12.09 -9.48 2.17
N LEU A 53 -10.87 -9.44 2.74
CA LEU A 53 -9.69 -8.92 2.04
C LEU A 53 -9.43 -9.66 0.72
N ARG A 54 -9.47 -10.99 0.72
CA ARG A 54 -9.29 -11.81 -0.49
C ARG A 54 -10.36 -11.55 -1.54
N ARG A 55 -11.63 -11.46 -1.14
CA ARG A 55 -12.75 -11.15 -2.05
C ARG A 55 -12.60 -9.76 -2.67
N ASN A 56 -12.18 -8.77 -1.88
CA ASN A 56 -11.95 -7.42 -2.37
C ASN A 56 -10.81 -7.37 -3.40
N VAL A 57 -9.69 -8.04 -3.13
CA VAL A 57 -8.59 -8.15 -4.10
C VAL A 57 -9.04 -8.82 -5.39
N ALA A 58 -9.82 -9.91 -5.30
CA ALA A 58 -10.36 -10.59 -6.47
C ALA A 58 -11.30 -9.68 -7.29
N GLU A 59 -12.14 -8.89 -6.63
CA GLU A 59 -13.03 -7.95 -7.32
C GLU A 59 -12.24 -6.82 -7.99
N VAL A 60 -11.25 -6.25 -7.31
CA VAL A 60 -10.35 -5.27 -7.93
C VAL A 60 -9.66 -5.89 -9.14
N SER A 61 -9.15 -7.13 -9.03
CA SER A 61 -8.54 -7.86 -10.15
C SER A 61 -9.48 -7.94 -11.36
N ARG A 62 -10.74 -8.30 -11.13
CA ARG A 62 -11.78 -8.40 -12.15
C ARG A 62 -12.01 -7.04 -12.83
N LEU A 63 -12.13 -5.97 -12.04
CA LEU A 63 -12.36 -4.61 -12.54
C LEU A 63 -11.19 -4.08 -13.39
N VAL A 64 -9.96 -4.48 -13.08
CA VAL A 64 -8.77 -4.08 -13.84
C VAL A 64 -8.36 -5.10 -14.90
N ALA A 65 -9.25 -6.03 -15.26
CA ALA A 65 -9.01 -7.07 -16.26
C ALA A 65 -7.72 -7.88 -16.02
N GLY A 66 -7.47 -8.25 -14.76
CA GLY A 66 -6.32 -9.07 -14.37
C GLY A 66 -4.98 -8.34 -14.35
N ARG A 67 -4.96 -7.02 -14.55
CA ARG A 67 -3.73 -6.22 -14.41
C ARG A 67 -3.16 -6.35 -12.99
N PRO A 68 -1.83 -6.37 -12.84
CA PRO A 68 -1.21 -6.40 -11.52
C PRO A 68 -1.60 -5.18 -10.69
N VAL A 69 -1.80 -5.37 -9.38
CA VAL A 69 -2.17 -4.28 -8.46
C VAL A 69 -1.16 -4.13 -7.34
N PHE A 70 -0.94 -2.88 -6.94
CA PHE A 70 -0.28 -2.60 -5.66
C PHE A 70 -1.36 -2.39 -4.60
N ALA A 71 -1.29 -3.13 -3.50
CA ALA A 71 -2.16 -2.92 -2.35
C ALA A 71 -1.61 -1.78 -1.50
N VAL A 72 -2.32 -0.65 -1.45
CA VAL A 72 -1.91 0.48 -0.59
C VAL A 72 -2.37 0.20 0.83
N VAL A 73 -1.43 0.03 1.76
CA VAL A 73 -1.65 -0.34 3.17
C VAL A 73 -1.06 0.69 4.14
N LYS A 74 -1.00 1.96 3.72
CA LYS A 74 -0.54 3.07 4.57
C LYS A 74 -1.39 3.26 5.83
N ASN A 75 -0.87 4.03 6.78
CA ASN A 75 -1.47 4.35 8.07
C ASN A 75 -1.86 3.09 8.85
N ASN A 76 -0.88 2.21 9.08
CA ASN A 76 -1.06 0.92 9.75
C ASN A 76 -2.11 0.01 9.07
N GLY A 77 -2.05 -0.15 7.74
CA GLY A 77 -3.06 -0.91 7.00
C GLY A 77 -4.45 -0.30 7.08
N TYR A 78 -4.56 1.04 7.05
CA TYR A 78 -5.81 1.77 7.32
C TYR A 78 -6.44 1.41 8.68
N GLY A 79 -5.59 1.14 9.69
CA GLY A 79 -5.99 0.74 11.03
C GLY A 79 -6.20 -0.76 11.22
N LEU A 80 -6.04 -1.57 10.16
CA LEU A 80 -6.21 -3.03 10.22
C LEU A 80 -4.96 -3.78 10.73
N GLY A 81 -3.82 -3.08 10.85
CA GLY A 81 -2.54 -3.65 11.29
C GLY A 81 -1.68 -4.15 10.13
N LEU A 82 -0.47 -3.60 9.95
CA LEU A 82 0.45 -3.97 8.86
C LEU A 82 0.91 -5.43 8.96
N GLU A 83 1.21 -5.88 10.17
CA GLU A 83 1.66 -7.23 10.49
C GLU A 83 0.57 -8.27 10.23
N THR A 84 -0.70 -7.83 10.19
CA THR A 84 -1.84 -8.68 9.84
C THR A 84 -2.11 -8.63 8.33
N VAL A 85 -2.31 -7.44 7.76
CA VAL A 85 -2.73 -7.33 6.36
C VAL A 85 -1.61 -7.63 5.37
N GLY A 86 -0.36 -7.33 5.72
CA GLY A 86 0.81 -7.58 4.87
C GLY A 86 0.91 -9.06 4.49
N PRO A 87 1.06 -9.98 5.46
CA PRO A 87 1.15 -11.42 5.20
C PRO A 87 -0.12 -12.03 4.57
N LEU A 88 -1.29 -11.42 4.79
CA LEU A 88 -2.54 -11.87 4.15
C LEU A 88 -2.58 -11.55 2.66
N LEU A 89 -2.00 -10.41 2.26
CA LEU A 89 -2.00 -9.91 0.89
C LEU A 89 -0.81 -10.40 0.07
N ASP A 90 0.36 -10.56 0.69
CA ASP A 90 1.63 -10.99 0.07
C ASP A 90 1.52 -12.23 -0.83
N PRO A 91 0.84 -13.33 -0.43
CA PRO A 91 0.75 -14.53 -1.26
C PRO A 91 -0.31 -14.45 -2.36
N LEU A 92 -1.07 -13.35 -2.47
CA LEU A 92 -2.13 -13.24 -3.48
C LEU A 92 -1.53 -12.94 -4.85
N PRO A 93 -1.80 -13.76 -5.89
CA PRO A 93 -1.13 -13.63 -7.19
C PRO A 93 -1.45 -12.32 -7.93
N THR A 94 -2.59 -11.70 -7.63
CA THR A 94 -2.96 -10.40 -8.21
C THR A 94 -2.15 -9.24 -7.59
N VAL A 95 -1.69 -9.39 -6.35
CA VAL A 95 -0.96 -8.36 -5.61
C VAL A 95 0.50 -8.41 -6.03
N ALA A 96 0.91 -7.50 -6.90
CA ALA A 96 2.29 -7.40 -7.37
C ALA A 96 3.19 -6.55 -6.46
N GLY A 97 2.64 -6.05 -5.37
CA GLY A 97 3.37 -5.26 -4.39
C GLY A 97 2.47 -4.60 -3.37
N LEU A 98 3.08 -4.10 -2.31
CA LEU A 98 2.42 -3.32 -1.26
C LEU A 98 2.97 -1.90 -1.27
N ALA A 99 2.14 -0.92 -0.96
CA ALA A 99 2.54 0.48 -0.92
C ALA A 99 2.17 1.14 0.40
N VAL A 100 3.11 1.91 0.95
CA VAL A 100 2.98 2.65 2.21
C VAL A 100 3.45 4.09 2.01
N VAL A 101 3.30 4.95 3.01
CA VAL A 101 3.71 6.36 2.88
C VAL A 101 4.89 6.74 3.76
N LYS A 102 5.28 5.90 4.72
CA LYS A 102 6.41 6.15 5.61
C LYS A 102 7.41 5.00 5.60
N ALA A 103 8.67 5.29 5.94
CA ALA A 103 9.74 4.30 5.98
C ALA A 103 9.50 3.22 7.06
N ASP A 104 9.03 3.62 8.25
CA ASP A 104 8.72 2.72 9.37
C ASP A 104 7.67 1.66 8.98
N GLU A 105 6.64 2.05 8.21
CA GLU A 105 5.63 1.13 7.70
C GLU A 105 6.23 0.09 6.75
N ALA A 106 7.18 0.50 5.90
CA ALA A 106 7.83 -0.42 4.97
C ALA A 106 8.75 -1.40 5.71
N PHE A 107 9.47 -0.92 6.73
CA PHE A 107 10.27 -1.78 7.59
C PHE A 107 9.41 -2.81 8.31
N ARG A 108 8.28 -2.38 8.90
CA ARG A 108 7.32 -3.29 9.55
C ARG A 108 6.77 -4.35 8.59
N LEU A 109 6.48 -3.99 7.33
CA LEU A 109 6.07 -4.99 6.33
C LEU A 109 7.18 -6.03 6.06
N ARG A 110 8.44 -5.57 5.93
CA ARG A 110 9.58 -6.49 5.74
C ARG A 110 9.80 -7.39 6.95
N ASP A 111 9.74 -6.82 8.15
CA ASP A 111 9.89 -7.55 9.40
C ASP A 111 8.73 -8.55 9.63
N ALA A 112 7.53 -8.25 9.10
CA ALA A 112 6.39 -9.16 9.06
C ALA A 112 6.48 -10.26 7.99
N GLY A 113 7.58 -10.34 7.22
CA GLY A 113 7.81 -11.39 6.23
C GLY A 113 7.16 -11.15 4.87
N VAL A 114 6.80 -9.90 4.52
CA VAL A 114 6.32 -9.56 3.17
C VAL A 114 7.48 -9.64 2.19
N HIS A 115 7.34 -10.47 1.15
CA HIS A 115 8.36 -10.71 0.13
C HIS A 115 8.08 -9.96 -1.17
N GLN A 116 6.81 -9.66 -1.48
CA GLN A 116 6.43 -8.86 -2.64
C GLN A 116 7.13 -7.48 -2.60
N PRO A 117 7.29 -6.82 -3.75
CA PRO A 117 7.82 -5.46 -3.80
C PRO A 117 7.06 -4.51 -2.86
N VAL A 118 7.79 -3.82 -1.98
CA VAL A 118 7.23 -2.74 -1.16
C VAL A 118 7.61 -1.41 -1.80
N LEU A 119 6.67 -0.47 -1.88
CA LEU A 119 6.88 0.89 -2.39
C LEU A 119 6.60 1.91 -1.28
N VAL A 120 7.55 2.79 -0.99
CA VAL A 120 7.30 3.98 -0.17
C VAL A 120 6.94 5.15 -1.08
N MET A 121 5.72 5.64 -0.93
CA MET A 121 5.13 6.71 -1.74
C MET A 121 5.39 8.12 -1.17
N GLY A 122 5.90 8.21 0.06
CA GLY A 122 6.13 9.47 0.76
C GLY A 122 7.57 9.96 0.71
N LEU A 123 7.78 11.13 1.30
CA LEU A 123 9.11 11.69 1.53
C LEU A 123 9.86 10.86 2.56
N VAL A 124 11.15 10.68 2.30
CA VAL A 124 12.10 10.01 3.20
C VAL A 124 13.40 10.80 3.20
N SER A 125 14.09 10.79 4.32
CA SER A 125 15.46 11.31 4.44
C SER A 125 16.45 10.47 3.63
N ASP A 126 17.64 11.00 3.36
CA ASP A 126 18.72 10.26 2.68
C ASP A 126 19.14 8.99 3.43
N GLU A 127 19.08 9.01 4.77
CA GLU A 127 19.39 7.85 5.60
C GLU A 127 18.30 6.78 5.49
N GLU A 128 17.04 7.17 5.60
CA GLU A 128 15.90 6.27 5.39
C GLU A 128 15.90 5.70 3.97
N ALA A 129 16.17 6.51 2.95
CA ALA A 129 16.22 6.06 1.56
C ALA A 129 17.27 4.96 1.34
N LEU A 130 18.45 5.12 1.93
CA LEU A 130 19.51 4.11 1.88
C LEU A 130 19.09 2.81 2.58
N GLU A 131 18.49 2.90 3.77
CA GLU A 131 18.05 1.72 4.52
C GLU A 131 16.87 1.00 3.84
N LEU A 132 15.93 1.75 3.29
CA LEU A 132 14.84 1.23 2.46
C LEU A 132 15.39 0.46 1.26
N ALA A 133 16.35 1.03 0.54
CA ALA A 133 16.98 0.36 -0.58
C ALA A 133 17.80 -0.89 -0.17
N ARG A 134 18.41 -0.91 1.03
CA ARG A 134 19.03 -2.14 1.58
C ARG A 134 18.01 -3.27 1.76
N ARG A 135 16.82 -2.94 2.23
CA ARG A 135 15.72 -3.89 2.47
C ARG A 135 14.84 -4.13 1.24
N ASP A 136 15.36 -3.83 0.06
CA ASP A 136 14.68 -4.02 -1.23
C ASP A 136 13.31 -3.31 -1.31
N VAL A 137 13.22 -2.14 -0.70
CA VAL A 137 12.04 -1.28 -0.77
C VAL A 137 12.25 -0.24 -1.89
N ARG A 138 11.24 -0.11 -2.76
CA ARG A 138 11.23 0.83 -3.87
C ARG A 138 10.96 2.23 -3.36
N LEU A 139 11.70 3.19 -3.90
CA LEU A 139 11.55 4.62 -3.60
C LEU A 139 10.68 5.31 -4.65
N ALA A 140 10.00 6.38 -4.25
CA ALA A 140 9.25 7.24 -5.15
C ALA A 140 9.84 8.66 -5.21
N PRO A 141 11.01 8.86 -5.84
CA PRO A 141 11.61 10.17 -5.92
C PRO A 141 10.84 11.08 -6.89
N PHE A 142 10.88 12.38 -6.63
CA PHE A 142 10.16 13.38 -7.44
C PHE A 142 10.86 14.75 -7.51
N ALA A 143 12.07 14.87 -6.95
CA ALA A 143 12.85 16.10 -6.96
C ALA A 143 13.89 16.08 -8.10
N GLN A 144 14.36 17.27 -8.52
CA GLN A 144 15.35 17.39 -9.61
C GLN A 144 16.68 16.72 -9.28
N ASP A 145 17.09 16.76 -8.02
CA ASP A 145 18.31 16.16 -7.46
C ASP A 145 18.21 14.65 -7.21
N ALA A 146 17.04 14.04 -7.47
CA ALA A 146 16.81 12.60 -7.30
C ALA A 146 17.88 11.73 -7.97
N GLY A 147 18.41 12.13 -9.14
CA GLY A 147 19.44 11.37 -9.83
C GLY A 147 20.75 11.27 -9.07
N GLU A 148 21.15 12.33 -8.35
CA GLU A 148 22.34 12.31 -7.51
C GLU A 148 22.11 11.50 -6.24
N GLN A 149 20.95 11.67 -5.60
CA GLN A 149 20.56 10.90 -4.43
C GLN A 149 20.58 9.39 -4.74
N LEU A 150 19.94 8.98 -5.83
CA LEU A 150 19.90 7.58 -6.26
C LEU A 150 21.30 7.05 -6.60
N ALA A 151 22.13 7.82 -7.31
CA ALA A 151 23.50 7.41 -7.62
C ALA A 151 24.34 7.21 -6.34
N ARG A 152 24.17 8.09 -5.32
CA ARG A 152 24.82 7.90 -4.02
C ARG A 152 24.38 6.59 -3.35
N ILE A 153 23.08 6.28 -3.39
CA ILE A 153 22.53 5.05 -2.82
C ILE A 153 23.05 3.83 -3.60
N SER A 154 22.91 3.81 -4.93
CA SER A 154 23.37 2.70 -5.77
C SER A 154 24.85 2.37 -5.55
N ARG A 155 25.72 3.40 -5.55
CA ARG A 155 27.16 3.23 -5.28
C ARG A 155 27.46 2.66 -3.89
N ARG A 156 26.73 3.11 -2.85
CA ARG A 156 26.87 2.57 -1.49
C ARG A 156 26.43 1.11 -1.38
N LEU A 157 25.44 0.71 -2.18
CA LEU A 157 24.91 -0.66 -2.18
C LEU A 157 25.60 -1.60 -3.17
N GLY A 158 26.36 -1.05 -4.13
CA GLY A 158 26.94 -1.84 -5.22
C GLY A 158 25.89 -2.43 -6.17
N ARG A 159 24.67 -1.88 -6.21
CA ARG A 159 23.58 -2.33 -7.08
C ARG A 159 22.62 -1.21 -7.43
N SER A 160 21.94 -1.32 -8.56
CA SER A 160 20.86 -0.41 -8.95
C SER A 160 19.66 -0.49 -8.00
N VAL A 161 19.04 0.66 -7.73
CA VAL A 161 17.81 0.74 -6.90
C VAL A 161 16.57 0.90 -7.78
N PRO A 162 15.57 0.01 -7.69
CA PRO A 162 14.31 0.20 -8.41
C PRO A 162 13.49 1.35 -7.83
N VAL A 163 12.97 2.22 -8.70
CA VAL A 163 12.20 3.40 -8.33
C VAL A 163 10.88 3.50 -9.09
N HIS A 164 9.91 4.23 -8.51
CA HIS A 164 8.67 4.63 -9.17
C HIS A 164 8.63 6.16 -9.23
N LEU A 165 8.84 6.74 -10.42
CA LEU A 165 8.88 8.19 -10.58
C LEU A 165 7.49 8.79 -10.46
N TYR A 166 7.34 9.79 -9.59
CA TYR A 166 6.08 10.51 -9.44
C TYR A 166 6.08 11.73 -10.35
N LEU A 167 5.07 11.78 -11.23
CA LEU A 167 4.82 12.93 -12.09
C LEU A 167 3.56 13.64 -11.62
N ASP A 168 3.68 14.94 -11.37
CA ASP A 168 2.53 15.76 -11.02
C ASP A 168 1.81 16.22 -12.29
N THR A 169 0.62 15.68 -12.49
CA THR A 169 -0.29 16.01 -13.59
C THR A 169 -1.40 16.96 -13.18
N GLY A 170 -1.32 17.58 -12.00
CA GLY A 170 -2.28 18.58 -11.50
C GLY A 170 -2.81 18.33 -10.09
N MET A 171 -2.30 17.33 -9.36
CA MET A 171 -2.68 17.12 -7.96
C MET A 171 -2.02 18.15 -7.04
N ASN A 172 -0.90 18.77 -7.47
CA ASN A 172 -0.16 19.79 -6.73
C ASN A 172 0.18 19.36 -5.29
N ARG A 173 0.56 18.09 -5.14
CA ARG A 173 0.88 17.48 -3.84
C ARG A 173 2.32 17.01 -3.78
N LEU A 174 2.67 16.05 -4.63
CA LEU A 174 4.02 15.49 -4.79
C LEU A 174 4.20 15.12 -6.26
N GLY A 175 5.43 15.18 -6.77
CA GLY A 175 5.75 14.80 -8.14
C GLY A 175 6.53 15.84 -8.92
N MET A 176 7.32 15.39 -9.89
CA MET A 176 7.92 16.25 -10.89
C MET A 176 6.81 16.78 -11.80
N PRO A 177 6.62 18.11 -11.96
CA PRO A 177 5.60 18.63 -12.86
C PRO A 177 5.72 18.01 -14.26
N TYR A 178 4.62 17.50 -14.81
CA TYR A 178 4.64 16.66 -16.03
C TYR A 178 5.36 17.33 -17.21
N TYR A 179 5.22 18.66 -17.36
CA TYR A 179 5.85 19.44 -18.42
C TYR A 179 7.38 19.59 -18.27
N ARG A 180 7.94 19.25 -17.09
CA ARG A 180 9.40 19.18 -16.83
C ARG A 180 9.93 17.75 -16.80
N ALA A 181 9.06 16.74 -16.86
CA ALA A 181 9.44 15.35 -16.63
C ALA A 181 10.35 14.77 -17.73
N GLY A 182 10.16 15.17 -18.99
CA GLY A 182 10.91 14.60 -20.13
C GLY A 182 12.43 14.67 -19.99
N PRO A 183 13.04 15.87 -19.82
CA PRO A 183 14.47 16.00 -19.55
C PRO A 183 14.93 15.25 -18.30
N TRP A 184 14.15 15.31 -17.22
CA TRP A 184 14.47 14.66 -15.95
C TRP A 184 14.51 13.12 -16.04
N ILE A 185 13.52 12.51 -16.70
CA ILE A 185 13.49 11.06 -16.94
C ILE A 185 14.69 10.62 -17.79
N ARG A 186 15.07 11.41 -18.81
CA ARG A 186 16.24 11.11 -19.65
C ARG A 186 17.55 11.19 -18.87
N ASP A 187 17.71 12.17 -17.98
CA ASP A 187 18.86 12.26 -17.09
C ASP A 187 18.95 11.01 -16.18
N LEU A 188 17.84 10.64 -15.55
CA LEU A 188 17.77 9.44 -14.70
C LEU A 188 18.09 8.15 -15.48
N ALA A 189 17.57 8.01 -16.69
CA ALA A 189 17.81 6.83 -17.53
C ALA A 189 19.24 6.75 -18.10
N ALA A 190 19.93 7.88 -18.22
CA ALA A 190 21.32 7.92 -18.68
C ALA A 190 22.33 7.48 -17.61
N ARG A 191 21.93 7.52 -16.32
CA ARG A 191 22.75 7.08 -15.20
C ARG A 191 22.77 5.55 -15.16
N ARG A 192 23.95 4.96 -15.37
CA ARG A 192 24.19 3.50 -15.36
C ARG A 192 24.75 2.98 -14.03
N GLU A 193 24.77 3.83 -13.00
CA GLU A 193 25.40 3.61 -11.70
C GLU A 193 24.43 3.12 -10.62
#